data_AF-A0A520FP17-F1
#
_entry.id   AF-A0A520FP17-F1
#
_cell.length_a   1.000
_cell.length_b   1.000
_cell.length_c   1.000
_cell.angle_alpha   90.00
_cell.angle_beta   90.00
_cell.angle_gamma   90.00
#
_symmetry.space_group_name_H-M   'P 1'
#
loop_
_entity.id
_entity.type
_entity.pdbx_description
1 polymer ?
#
loop_
_entity_poly.entity_id
_entity_poly.type
_entity_poly.pdbx_seq_one_letter_code
_entity_poly.pdbx_strand_id
1 'polypeptide(L)'
;QWNSGYNEQVLCFTNNIPQRDGGTHLTGLRAAMTRVINKYIEENEFAKKAKVEVTGDDMREGLCCVLSVKVPEPKFSSQTKDKLVSSEVRAPVEDIVGKLLTDYLQERPNDAKIICGKIVEAARAREAARKAREMTRRKGVLDGMGLPGKLADCQEKDPALCEVYLVEGDSAGGSAKQGRDRKFQAILPLRGKILNVEKARYEKLLTSNEILTMITALGTGIGRAGASTAGGGADDFNVAKLRYHRIIIMTDADVDGAHIRTLLLTFFYRQMPELVERGHIYIAQPPLYKVKFGKEEQYLKDGPALDAFLLRVALKDASIQTGGEKSTTLSGDTLAELARKHQLAEAVIARLRNFMDAEALRAIADGVALDLDTTASAEASAVALQTKLRELNTTGVPAEVSSEFDTRTDKPLLRISRRHHGNIKSSVITQDFVHGADYA
;
A
#
# COMPACT_ATOMS: atom_id res chain seq x y z
N GLN A 1 -2.09 25.22 14.01
CA GLN A 1 -1.52 24.18 14.91
C GLN A 1 -0.35 23.52 14.20
N TRP A 2 0.77 23.30 14.89
CA TRP A 2 1.85 22.46 14.36
C TRP A 2 1.73 21.04 14.88
N ASN A 3 2.00 20.06 14.02
CA ASN A 3 2.04 18.64 14.37
C ASN A 3 3.42 18.03 14.09
N SER A 4 3.62 16.75 14.41
CA SER A 4 4.89 16.05 14.20
C SER A 4 5.17 15.68 12.73
N GLY A 5 4.19 15.82 11.85
CA GLY A 5 4.32 15.57 10.41
C GLY A 5 5.15 16.62 9.68
N TYR A 6 5.29 16.40 8.37
CA TYR A 6 6.15 17.21 7.49
C TYR A 6 5.37 17.98 6.43
N ASN A 7 4.11 17.62 6.18
CA ASN A 7 3.31 18.25 5.15
C ASN A 7 2.59 19.50 5.70
N GLU A 8 2.52 20.55 4.88
CA GLU A 8 1.66 21.71 5.10
C GLU A 8 0.22 21.34 4.70
N GLN A 9 -0.75 21.64 5.57
CA GLN A 9 -2.18 21.51 5.29
C GLN A 9 -2.89 22.81 5.68
N VAL A 10 -3.13 23.66 4.68
CA VAL A 10 -3.84 24.94 4.88
C VAL A 10 -5.11 24.94 4.05
N LEU A 11 -6.26 25.08 4.71
CA LEU A 11 -7.57 25.22 4.06
C LEU A 11 -7.97 26.68 4.07
N CYS A 12 -8.22 27.23 2.88
CA CYS A 12 -8.57 28.63 2.68
C CYS A 12 -10.06 28.77 2.38
N PHE A 13 -10.72 29.70 3.06
CA PHE A 13 -12.14 30.00 2.91
C PHE A 13 -12.38 31.51 2.85
N THR A 14 -13.24 31.92 1.95
CA THR A 14 -13.76 33.29 1.83
C THR A 14 -15.28 33.20 1.78
N ASN A 15 -15.96 33.80 2.75
CA ASN A 15 -17.42 33.76 2.84
C ASN A 15 -18.02 32.33 2.77
N ASN A 16 -17.40 31.38 3.49
CA ASN A 16 -17.76 29.94 3.53
C ASN A 16 -17.52 29.16 2.21
N ILE A 17 -16.90 29.76 1.21
CA ILE A 17 -16.55 29.08 -0.04
C ILE A 17 -15.09 28.64 0.06
N PRO A 18 -14.73 27.36 -0.21
CA PRO A 18 -13.35 26.89 -0.20
C PRO A 18 -12.56 27.40 -1.42
N GLN A 19 -11.30 27.78 -1.22
CA GLN A 19 -10.35 28.14 -2.27
C GLN A 19 -9.26 27.08 -2.36
N ARG A 20 -9.27 26.25 -3.40
CA ARG A 20 -8.27 25.18 -3.59
C ARG A 20 -6.88 25.73 -3.87
N ASP A 21 -6.79 26.85 -4.60
CA ASP A 21 -5.53 27.46 -5.02
C ASP A 21 -5.12 28.63 -4.10
N GLY A 22 -5.85 28.83 -3.00
CA GLY A 22 -5.59 29.86 -2.00
C GLY A 22 -5.92 31.28 -2.48
N GLY A 23 -4.97 32.21 -2.38
CA GLY A 23 -5.16 33.60 -2.83
C GLY A 23 -4.48 34.65 -1.95
N THR A 24 -4.91 35.89 -2.07
CA THR A 24 -4.32 37.07 -1.39
C THR A 24 -4.29 36.95 0.13
N HIS A 25 -5.37 36.49 0.75
CA HIS A 25 -5.46 36.14 2.18
C HIS A 25 -4.40 35.12 2.63
N LEU A 26 -4.18 34.02 1.89
CA LEU A 26 -3.14 33.04 2.19
C LEU A 26 -1.73 33.66 2.11
N THR A 27 -1.49 34.53 1.12
CA THR A 27 -0.23 35.28 1.01
C THR A 27 -0.01 36.19 2.23
N GLY A 28 -1.05 36.87 2.70
CA GLY A 28 -0.99 37.70 3.92
C GLY A 28 -0.66 36.88 5.17
N LEU A 29 -1.34 35.75 5.37
CA LEU A 29 -1.05 34.80 6.45
C LEU A 29 0.42 34.37 6.45
N ARG A 30 0.92 33.92 5.28
CA ARG A 30 2.31 33.45 5.14
C ARG A 30 3.32 34.55 5.42
N ALA A 31 3.09 35.76 4.89
CA ALA A 31 3.97 36.90 5.12
C ALA A 31 4.05 37.29 6.61
N ALA A 32 2.91 37.37 7.29
CA ALA A 32 2.85 37.66 8.72
C ALA A 32 3.58 36.61 9.55
N MET A 33 3.30 35.33 9.30
CA MET A 33 3.96 34.22 9.99
C MET A 33 5.48 34.27 9.81
N THR A 34 5.96 34.45 8.58
CA THR A 34 7.39 34.53 8.31
C THR A 34 8.07 35.67 9.04
N ARG A 35 7.48 36.87 9.03
CA ARG A 35 8.03 38.03 9.73
C ARG A 35 8.07 37.83 11.24
N VAL A 36 6.95 37.43 11.84
CA VAL A 36 6.83 37.34 13.31
C VAL A 36 7.70 36.24 13.89
N ILE A 37 7.67 35.04 13.28
CA ILE A 37 8.43 33.89 13.78
C ILE A 37 9.93 34.14 13.60
N ASN A 38 10.39 34.71 12.47
CA ASN A 38 11.82 35.05 12.30
C ASN A 38 12.30 36.02 13.37
N LYS A 39 11.54 37.11 13.59
CA LYS A 39 11.85 38.08 14.65
C LYS A 39 11.97 37.39 16.02
N TYR A 40 11.02 36.53 16.36
CA TYR A 40 11.03 35.81 17.64
C TYR A 40 12.22 34.83 17.76
N ILE A 41 12.59 34.14 16.67
CA ILE A 41 13.75 33.25 16.61
C ILE A 41 15.06 34.01 16.80
N GLU A 42 15.18 35.19 16.20
CA GLU A 42 16.35 36.07 16.32
C GLU A 42 16.50 36.63 17.74
N GLU A 43 15.44 37.20 18.30
CA GLU A 43 15.43 37.81 19.65
C GLU A 43 15.75 36.79 20.76
N ASN A 44 15.31 35.54 20.60
CA ASN A 44 15.51 34.47 21.58
C ASN A 44 16.68 33.53 21.23
N GLU A 45 17.45 33.86 20.20
CA GLU A 45 18.66 33.14 19.77
C GLU A 45 18.48 31.64 19.45
N PHE A 46 17.27 31.20 19.10
CA PHE A 46 16.97 29.78 18.84
C PHE A 46 17.81 29.19 17.68
N ALA A 47 18.18 30.03 16.70
CA ALA A 47 18.98 29.62 15.54
C ALA A 47 20.51 29.70 15.76
N LYS A 48 21.01 30.42 16.78
CA LYS A 48 22.46 30.63 16.98
C LYS A 48 23.24 29.34 17.16
N LYS A 49 22.67 28.35 17.88
CA LYS A 49 23.29 27.03 18.07
C LYS A 49 23.28 26.17 16.80
N ALA A 50 22.30 26.37 15.92
CA ALA A 50 22.11 25.56 14.73
C ALA A 50 22.87 26.08 13.49
N LYS A 51 23.25 27.36 13.45
CA LYS A 51 23.94 28.02 12.32
C LYS A 51 23.20 27.81 10.97
N VAL A 52 21.87 27.89 11.00
CA VAL A 52 21.03 27.75 9.80
C VAL A 52 20.12 28.95 9.64
N GLU A 53 19.89 29.34 8.39
CA GLU A 53 18.93 30.37 8.04
C GLU A 53 17.54 29.73 7.90
N VAL A 54 16.54 30.32 8.56
CA VAL A 54 15.16 29.82 8.53
C VAL A 54 14.42 30.50 7.39
N THR A 55 13.80 29.70 6.53
CA THR A 55 12.98 30.20 5.42
C THR A 55 11.49 30.05 5.72
N GLY A 56 10.64 30.73 4.95
CA GLY A 56 9.20 30.61 5.10
C GLY A 56 8.68 29.19 4.88
N ASP A 57 9.38 28.35 4.11
CA ASP A 57 9.00 26.95 3.87
C ASP A 57 9.21 26.09 5.11
N ASP A 58 10.33 26.31 5.82
CA ASP A 58 10.66 25.61 7.07
C ASP A 58 9.60 25.86 8.16
N MET A 59 9.00 27.06 8.15
CA MET A 59 7.96 27.45 9.11
C MET A 59 6.61 26.75 8.88
N ARG A 60 6.36 26.30 7.65
CA ARG A 60 5.09 25.67 7.25
C ARG A 60 5.14 24.15 7.37
N GLU A 61 6.32 23.57 7.61
CA GLU A 61 6.49 22.14 7.80
C GLU A 61 5.63 21.63 8.98
N GLY A 62 4.67 20.74 8.70
CA GLY A 62 3.75 20.19 9.69
C GLY A 62 2.71 21.18 10.22
N LEU A 63 2.50 22.32 9.54
CA LEU A 63 1.44 23.28 9.88
C LEU A 63 0.09 22.78 9.37
N CYS A 64 -0.88 22.69 10.28
CA CYS A 64 -2.30 22.56 9.96
C CYS A 64 -3.02 23.86 10.31
N CYS A 65 -3.69 24.48 9.32
CA CYS A 65 -4.36 25.77 9.47
C CYS A 65 -5.68 25.82 8.68
N VAL A 66 -6.68 26.45 9.28
CA VAL A 66 -7.92 26.83 8.60
C VAL A 66 -7.99 28.35 8.61
N LEU A 67 -7.95 28.95 7.42
CA LEU A 67 -8.04 30.40 7.23
C LEU A 67 -9.41 30.74 6.67
N SER A 68 -10.23 31.45 7.44
CA SER A 68 -11.57 31.88 7.00
C SER A 68 -11.69 33.40 7.10
N VAL A 69 -11.95 34.05 5.97
CA VAL A 69 -12.14 35.51 5.90
C VAL A 69 -13.56 35.87 5.49
N LYS A 70 -14.06 36.98 6.02
CA LYS A 70 -15.32 37.59 5.64
C LYS A 70 -15.03 38.88 4.90
N VAL A 71 -15.42 38.93 3.63
CA VAL A 71 -15.02 40.01 2.71
C VAL A 71 -16.26 40.54 2.02
N PRO A 72 -16.57 41.84 2.12
CA PRO A 72 -17.55 42.49 1.26
C PRO A 72 -17.07 42.45 -0.19
N GLU A 73 -17.93 42.02 -1.12
CA GLU A 73 -17.65 42.01 -2.57
C GLU A 73 -16.31 41.36 -2.99
N PRO A 74 -16.07 40.07 -2.65
CA PRO A 74 -14.81 39.40 -2.96
C PRO A 74 -14.62 39.17 -4.45
N LYS A 75 -13.39 39.40 -4.95
CA LYS A 75 -12.99 39.13 -6.34
C LYS A 75 -12.22 37.81 -6.43
N PHE A 76 -12.62 36.95 -7.37
CA PHE A 76 -11.99 35.66 -7.63
C PHE A 76 -11.43 35.60 -9.05
N SER A 77 -10.42 34.76 -9.28
CA SER A 77 -9.80 34.60 -10.60
C SER A 77 -10.67 33.86 -11.63
N SER A 78 -11.67 33.11 -11.17
CA SER A 78 -12.51 32.25 -12.01
C SER A 78 -13.91 32.07 -11.39
N GLN A 79 -14.83 31.57 -12.21
CA GLN A 79 -16.19 31.20 -11.78
C GLN A 79 -16.20 30.10 -10.70
N THR A 80 -15.24 29.17 -10.77
CA THR A 80 -15.04 28.11 -9.76
C THR A 80 -14.57 28.67 -8.41
N LYS A 81 -14.17 29.95 -8.35
CA LYS A 81 -13.73 30.66 -7.14
C LYS A 81 -12.55 29.98 -6.44
N ASP A 82 -11.67 29.35 -7.21
CA ASP A 82 -10.53 28.57 -6.69
C ASP A 82 -9.45 29.46 -6.04
N LYS A 83 -9.36 30.74 -6.45
CA LYS A 83 -8.36 31.68 -5.94
C LYS A 83 -8.93 33.07 -5.68
N LEU A 84 -8.70 33.60 -4.49
CA LEU A 84 -9.03 34.98 -4.12
C LEU A 84 -7.99 35.97 -4.66
N VAL A 85 -8.44 37.01 -5.36
CA VAL A 85 -7.58 38.04 -5.97
C VAL A 85 -7.81 39.45 -5.41
N SER A 86 -8.74 39.62 -4.47
CA SER A 86 -8.94 40.88 -3.72
C SER A 86 -7.69 41.29 -2.95
N SER A 87 -6.97 42.30 -3.43
CA SER A 87 -5.71 42.81 -2.84
C SER A 87 -5.90 43.43 -1.46
N GLU A 88 -7.06 44.06 -1.24
CA GLU A 88 -7.46 44.73 -0.01
C GLU A 88 -7.54 43.78 1.19
N VAL A 89 -7.66 42.46 0.95
CA VAL A 89 -7.73 41.44 2.01
C VAL A 89 -6.36 41.12 2.60
N ARG A 90 -5.26 41.36 1.87
CA ARG A 90 -3.92 40.96 2.31
C ARG A 90 -3.49 41.70 3.57
N ALA A 91 -3.57 43.03 3.57
CA ALA A 91 -3.06 43.85 4.67
C ALA A 91 -3.80 43.60 6.01
N PRO A 92 -5.15 43.52 6.06
CA PRO A 92 -5.87 43.19 7.29
C PRO A 92 -5.51 41.82 7.86
N VAL A 93 -5.38 40.80 7.00
CA VAL A 93 -4.96 39.45 7.44
C VAL A 93 -3.54 39.50 8.00
N GLU A 94 -2.63 40.17 7.31
CA GLU A 94 -1.23 40.26 7.71
C GLU A 94 -1.05 40.99 9.05
N ASP A 95 -1.82 42.06 9.28
CA ASP A 95 -1.78 42.85 10.52
C ASP A 95 -2.37 42.08 11.71
N ILE A 96 -3.59 41.53 11.56
CA ILE A 96 -4.27 40.78 12.64
C ILE A 96 -3.47 39.54 13.03
N VAL A 97 -3.04 38.74 12.05
CA VAL A 97 -2.20 37.57 12.32
C VAL A 97 -0.88 37.99 12.94
N GLY A 98 -0.26 39.05 12.42
CA GLY A 98 1.02 39.56 12.92
C GLY A 98 0.95 39.90 14.41
N LYS A 99 -0.07 40.66 14.80
CA LYS A 99 -0.30 41.05 16.19
C LYS A 99 -0.59 39.84 17.09
N LEU A 100 -1.62 39.06 16.77
CA LEU A 100 -2.06 37.96 17.62
C LEU A 100 -1.03 36.83 17.74
N LEU A 101 -0.26 36.58 16.67
CA LEU A 101 0.83 35.60 16.72
C LEU A 101 1.98 36.11 17.59
N THR A 102 2.28 37.41 17.57
CA THR A 102 3.29 38.00 18.45
C THR A 102 2.87 37.86 19.91
N ASP A 103 1.63 38.24 20.22
CA ASP A 103 1.06 38.13 21.57
C ASP A 103 1.09 36.67 22.05
N TYR A 104 0.65 35.73 21.21
CA TYR A 104 0.66 34.30 21.55
C TYR A 104 2.07 33.76 21.86
N LEU A 105 3.08 34.11 21.06
CA LEU A 105 4.45 33.64 21.28
C LEU A 105 5.04 34.21 22.58
N GLN A 106 4.71 35.46 22.93
CA GLN A 106 5.16 36.11 24.17
C GLN A 106 4.44 35.56 25.40
N GLU A 107 3.13 35.32 25.32
CA GLU A 107 2.34 34.81 26.44
C GLU A 107 2.59 33.31 26.72
N ARG A 108 2.99 32.55 25.70
CA ARG A 108 3.16 31.09 25.77
C ARG A 108 4.60 30.67 25.43
N PRO A 109 5.60 30.97 26.29
CA PRO A 109 7.01 30.72 25.99
C PRO A 109 7.35 29.23 25.81
N ASN A 110 6.66 28.32 26.51
CA ASN A 110 6.86 26.87 26.35
C ASN A 110 6.41 26.38 24.97
N ASP A 111 5.23 26.80 24.52
CA ASP A 111 4.70 26.45 23.20
C ASP A 111 5.56 27.10 22.10
N ALA A 112 5.93 28.37 22.28
CA ALA A 112 6.81 29.10 21.38
C ALA A 112 8.17 28.40 21.19
N LYS A 113 8.75 27.89 22.28
CA LYS A 113 9.99 27.10 22.24
C LYS A 113 9.83 25.79 21.46
N ILE A 114 8.72 25.08 21.63
CA ILE A 114 8.44 23.84 20.90
C ILE A 114 8.28 24.13 19.39
N ILE A 115 7.50 25.16 19.05
CA ILE A 115 7.24 25.57 17.66
C ILE A 115 8.56 26.01 16.99
N CYS A 116 9.29 26.95 17.60
CA CYS A 116 10.55 27.44 17.05
C CYS A 116 11.61 26.33 16.96
N GLY A 117 11.66 25.42 17.94
CA GLY A 117 12.53 24.25 17.90
C GLY A 117 12.25 23.36 16.67
N LYS A 118 10.99 23.04 16.41
CA LYS A 118 10.58 22.27 15.22
C LYS A 118 10.99 22.99 13.92
N ILE A 119 10.77 24.30 13.84
CA ILE A 119 11.11 25.10 12.66
C ILE A 119 12.63 25.11 12.42
N VAL A 120 13.43 25.29 13.46
CA VAL A 120 14.90 25.24 13.36
C VAL A 120 15.38 23.85 12.96
N GLU A 121 14.74 22.78 13.45
CA GLU A 121 15.02 21.41 12.99
C GLU A 121 14.69 21.19 11.52
N ALA A 122 13.58 21.76 11.03
CA ALA A 122 13.22 21.71 9.60
C ALA A 122 14.27 22.44 8.75
N ALA A 123 14.67 23.66 9.14
CA ALA A 123 15.72 24.42 8.47
C ALA A 123 17.07 23.67 8.46
N ARG A 124 17.42 23.01 9.57
CA ARG A 124 18.62 22.16 9.64
C ARG A 124 18.54 20.97 8.69
N ALA A 125 17.39 20.32 8.61
CA ALA A 125 17.17 19.20 7.70
C ALA A 125 17.22 19.66 6.22
N ARG A 126 16.66 20.83 5.91
CA ARG A 126 16.75 21.46 4.58
C ARG A 126 18.21 21.72 4.17
N GLU A 127 18.99 22.35 5.05
CA GLU A 127 20.42 22.61 4.78
C GLU A 127 21.24 21.32 4.65
N ALA A 128 20.94 20.31 5.46
CA ALA A 128 21.59 19.01 5.35
C ALA A 128 21.19 18.28 4.06
N ALA A 129 19.92 18.37 3.64
CA ALA A 129 19.47 17.86 2.33
C ALA A 129 20.15 18.60 1.17
N ARG A 130 20.31 19.92 1.25
CA ARG A 130 21.06 20.72 0.27
C ARG A 130 22.51 20.25 0.17
N LYS A 131 23.19 20.09 1.31
CA LYS A 131 24.57 19.55 1.36
C LYS A 131 24.66 18.13 0.83
N ALA A 132 23.68 17.27 1.13
CA ALA A 132 23.61 15.92 0.60
C ALA A 132 23.43 15.93 -0.93
N ARG A 133 22.52 16.76 -1.48
CA ARG A 133 22.39 16.97 -2.93
C ARG A 133 23.69 17.46 -3.55
N GLU A 134 24.32 18.48 -2.97
CA GLU A 134 25.59 19.03 -3.46
C GLU A 134 26.72 17.98 -3.44
N MET A 135 26.81 17.15 -2.39
CA MET A 135 27.76 16.03 -2.35
C MET A 135 27.46 14.98 -3.43
N THR A 136 26.19 14.62 -3.63
CA THR A 136 25.78 13.70 -4.70
C THR A 136 26.11 14.27 -6.07
N ARG A 137 25.87 15.57 -6.28
CA ARG A 137 26.22 16.27 -7.53
C ARG A 137 27.73 16.34 -7.74
N ARG A 138 28.52 16.63 -6.70
CA ARG A 138 30.00 16.63 -6.79
C ARG A 138 30.55 15.24 -7.11
N LYS A 139 29.98 14.18 -6.52
CA LYS A 139 30.32 12.80 -6.90
C LYS A 139 29.96 12.52 -8.37
N GLY A 140 28.77 12.92 -8.84
CA GLY A 140 28.38 12.75 -10.24
C GLY A 140 29.20 13.56 -11.25
N VAL A 141 29.76 14.71 -10.85
CA VAL A 141 30.59 15.57 -11.71
C VAL A 141 32.06 15.14 -11.71
N LEU A 142 32.59 14.61 -10.60
CA LEU A 142 33.97 14.09 -10.53
C LEU A 142 34.06 12.63 -11.05
N ASP A 143 33.04 11.79 -10.85
CA ASP A 143 32.88 10.47 -11.50
C ASP A 143 32.11 10.59 -12.82
N GLY A 144 32.41 11.61 -13.62
CA GLY A 144 31.88 11.71 -14.99
C GLY A 144 32.06 10.36 -15.68
N MET A 145 30.94 9.67 -15.94
CA MET A 145 30.84 8.34 -16.57
C MET A 145 30.83 7.08 -15.66
N GLY A 146 30.64 7.19 -14.34
CA GLY A 146 30.54 6.02 -13.45
C GLY A 146 29.10 5.55 -13.19
N LEU A 147 28.66 4.47 -13.84
CA LEU A 147 27.50 3.70 -13.35
C LEU A 147 27.80 3.14 -11.95
N PRO A 148 26.78 2.95 -11.09
CA PRO A 148 27.04 2.42 -9.75
C PRO A 148 27.77 1.07 -9.85
N GLY A 149 28.85 0.87 -9.06
CA GLY A 149 29.67 -0.35 -9.17
C GLY A 149 28.92 -1.67 -8.91
N LYS A 150 27.74 -1.60 -8.28
CA LYS A 150 26.82 -2.74 -8.09
C LYS A 150 25.99 -3.06 -9.33
N LEU A 151 25.77 -2.09 -10.21
CA LEU A 151 24.95 -2.26 -11.41
C LEU A 151 25.73 -3.09 -12.43
N ALA A 152 25.19 -4.25 -12.76
CA ALA A 152 25.58 -4.94 -13.97
C ALA A 152 24.73 -4.37 -15.12
N ASP A 153 25.29 -3.53 -15.98
CA ASP A 153 24.53 -2.91 -17.07
C ASP A 153 24.31 -3.85 -18.26
N CYS A 154 23.42 -3.47 -19.18
CA CYS A 154 23.19 -4.11 -20.48
C CYS A 154 24.00 -3.44 -21.61
N GLN A 155 24.10 -4.11 -22.76
CA GLN A 155 24.82 -3.60 -23.94
C GLN A 155 23.99 -2.62 -24.77
N GLU A 156 22.68 -2.85 -24.82
CA GLU A 156 21.69 -2.03 -25.52
C GLU A 156 21.64 -0.62 -24.92
N LYS A 157 21.41 0.38 -25.78
CA LYS A 157 21.36 1.79 -25.42
C LYS A 157 19.98 2.41 -25.62
N ASP A 158 19.12 1.79 -26.44
CA ASP A 158 17.72 2.22 -26.56
C ASP A 158 16.94 1.89 -25.27
N PRO A 159 16.50 2.90 -24.50
CA PRO A 159 15.75 2.69 -23.26
C PRO A 159 14.47 1.87 -23.44
N ALA A 160 13.85 1.89 -24.62
CA ALA A 160 12.62 1.16 -24.90
C ALA A 160 12.84 -0.37 -24.94
N LEU A 161 14.04 -0.79 -25.33
CA LEU A 161 14.43 -2.20 -25.37
C LEU A 161 15.06 -2.66 -24.06
N CYS A 162 15.62 -1.74 -23.27
CA CYS A 162 16.32 -2.08 -22.04
C CYS A 162 15.37 -2.41 -20.87
N GLU A 163 15.78 -3.40 -20.08
CA GLU A 163 15.16 -3.80 -18.82
C GLU A 163 16.16 -3.68 -17.67
N VAL A 164 15.69 -3.33 -16.48
CA VAL A 164 16.47 -3.43 -15.25
C VAL A 164 15.74 -4.26 -14.21
N TYR A 165 16.43 -5.24 -13.64
CA TYR A 165 15.93 -6.08 -12.56
C TYR A 165 16.46 -5.57 -11.22
N LEU A 166 15.56 -5.19 -10.33
CA LEU A 166 15.85 -4.87 -8.94
C LEU A 166 15.73 -6.17 -8.13
N VAL A 167 16.85 -6.67 -7.63
CA VAL A 167 16.93 -7.99 -6.99
C VAL A 167 17.31 -7.90 -5.52
N GLU A 168 16.78 -8.81 -4.72
CA GLU A 168 17.04 -8.89 -3.29
C GLU A 168 18.40 -9.54 -3.00
N GLY A 169 19.34 -8.73 -2.54
CA GLY A 169 20.67 -9.17 -2.12
C GLY A 169 21.62 -9.53 -3.27
N ASP A 170 22.89 -9.72 -2.89
CA ASP A 170 23.94 -10.08 -3.85
C ASP A 170 23.83 -11.55 -4.31
N SER A 171 23.18 -12.41 -3.51
CA SER A 171 22.97 -13.82 -3.84
C SER A 171 22.08 -13.96 -5.08
N ALA A 172 20.85 -13.43 -5.01
CA ALA A 172 19.95 -13.39 -6.16
C ALA A 172 20.55 -12.57 -7.31
N GLY A 173 21.28 -11.48 -7.01
CA GLY A 173 22.01 -10.71 -8.01
C GLY A 173 23.07 -11.49 -8.76
N GLY A 174 23.79 -12.40 -8.10
CA GLY A 174 24.76 -13.30 -8.74
C GLY A 174 24.10 -14.24 -9.73
N SER A 175 23.05 -14.94 -9.30
CA SER A 175 22.28 -15.85 -10.17
C SER A 175 21.61 -15.12 -11.33
N ALA A 176 20.98 -13.97 -11.08
CA ALA A 176 20.35 -13.16 -12.11
C ALA A 176 21.39 -12.63 -13.12
N LYS A 177 22.57 -12.21 -12.66
CA LYS A 177 23.65 -11.75 -13.54
C LYS A 177 24.16 -12.85 -14.47
N GLN A 178 24.21 -14.09 -14.00
CA GLN A 178 24.65 -15.24 -14.80
C GLN A 178 23.57 -15.72 -15.78
N GLY A 179 22.30 -15.66 -15.39
CA GLY A 179 21.17 -16.15 -16.20
C GLY A 179 20.57 -15.15 -17.19
N ARG A 180 20.94 -13.87 -17.11
CA ARG A 180 20.35 -12.81 -17.95
C ARG A 180 20.83 -12.85 -19.41
N ASP A 181 20.03 -12.27 -20.29
CA ASP A 181 20.53 -11.78 -21.57
C ASP A 181 21.22 -10.42 -21.40
N ARG A 182 22.56 -10.43 -21.41
CA ARG A 182 23.38 -9.22 -21.27
C ARG A 182 23.14 -8.17 -22.36
N LYS A 183 22.47 -8.54 -23.47
CA LYS A 183 22.14 -7.61 -24.55
C LYS A 183 21.24 -6.50 -24.03
N PHE A 184 20.14 -6.83 -23.36
CA PHE A 184 19.13 -5.83 -22.96
C PHE A 184 18.76 -5.84 -21.47
N GLN A 185 19.26 -6.79 -20.67
CA GLN A 185 18.90 -6.92 -19.26
C GLN A 185 20.01 -6.43 -18.32
N ALA A 186 19.71 -5.40 -17.54
CA ALA A 186 20.54 -4.90 -16.45
C ALA A 186 20.10 -5.50 -15.10
N ILE A 187 21.04 -5.70 -14.18
CA ILE A 187 20.76 -6.24 -12.83
C ILE A 187 21.29 -5.27 -11.80
N LEU A 188 20.43 -4.86 -10.86
CA LEU A 188 20.77 -4.02 -9.73
C LEU A 188 20.43 -4.73 -8.41
N PRO A 189 21.42 -5.30 -7.70
CA PRO A 189 21.20 -5.90 -6.39
C PRO A 189 21.03 -4.83 -5.32
N LEU A 190 20.00 -5.00 -4.48
CA LEU A 190 19.67 -4.16 -3.35
C LEU A 190 20.04 -4.87 -2.04
N ARG A 191 20.74 -4.19 -1.13
CA ARG A 191 21.14 -4.79 0.16
C ARG A 191 20.25 -4.33 1.31
N GLY A 192 19.68 -5.30 2.01
CA GLY A 192 18.84 -5.06 3.19
C GLY A 192 17.49 -4.42 2.85
N LYS A 193 16.75 -4.05 3.90
CA LYS A 193 15.44 -3.41 3.75
C LYS A 193 15.61 -1.95 3.31
N ILE A 194 14.89 -1.58 2.25
CA ILE A 194 14.89 -0.21 1.73
C ILE A 194 14.32 0.74 2.79
N LEU A 195 14.87 1.96 2.87
CA LEU A 195 14.38 2.98 3.80
C LEU A 195 12.92 3.30 3.47
N ASN A 196 12.04 3.24 4.48
CA ASN A 196 10.64 3.60 4.30
C ASN A 196 10.50 5.11 4.07
N VAL A 197 10.25 5.48 2.82
CA VAL A 197 10.18 6.88 2.40
C VAL A 197 8.91 7.61 2.83
N GLU A 198 7.89 6.88 3.27
CA GLU A 198 6.66 7.47 3.81
C GLU A 198 6.92 8.12 5.18
N LYS A 199 7.76 7.47 5.99
CA LYS A 199 8.10 7.93 7.35
C LYS A 199 9.37 8.78 7.40
N ALA A 200 10.25 8.63 6.42
CA ALA A 200 11.54 9.30 6.40
C ALA A 200 11.45 10.70 5.78
N ARG A 201 12.13 11.66 6.41
CA ARG A 201 12.36 12.98 5.82
C ARG A 201 13.21 12.87 4.55
N TYR A 202 13.02 13.81 3.64
CA TYR A 202 13.70 13.85 2.35
C TYR A 202 15.25 13.80 2.46
N GLU A 203 15.84 14.47 3.45
CA GLU A 203 17.28 14.39 3.76
C GLU A 203 17.77 12.94 3.94
N LYS A 204 17.04 12.14 4.73
CA LYS A 204 17.41 10.74 5.00
C LYS A 204 17.35 9.87 3.75
N LEU A 205 16.49 10.23 2.79
CA LEU A 205 16.42 9.57 1.48
C LEU A 205 17.72 9.80 0.70
N LEU A 206 18.21 11.04 0.69
CA LEU A 206 19.43 11.41 -0.02
C LEU A 206 20.70 10.86 0.62
N THR A 207 20.68 10.49 1.89
CA THR A 207 21.81 9.83 2.56
C THR A 207 21.79 8.31 2.40
N SER A 208 20.70 7.73 1.86
CA SER A 208 20.59 6.29 1.67
C SER A 208 21.33 5.84 0.41
N ASN A 209 22.38 5.03 0.61
CA ASN A 209 23.18 4.51 -0.50
C ASN A 209 22.37 3.68 -1.50
N GLU A 210 21.41 2.88 -1.04
CA GLU A 210 20.59 2.04 -1.93
C GLU A 210 19.66 2.90 -2.81
N ILE A 211 19.04 3.93 -2.23
CA ILE A 211 18.21 4.89 -2.98
C ILE A 211 19.06 5.68 -3.98
N LEU A 212 20.21 6.21 -3.55
CA LEU A 212 21.14 6.92 -4.45
C LEU A 212 21.60 6.03 -5.61
N THR A 213 22.00 4.79 -5.32
CA THR A 213 22.43 3.81 -6.33
C THR A 213 21.32 3.58 -7.35
N MET A 214 20.07 3.41 -6.91
CA MET A 214 18.93 3.22 -7.79
C MET A 214 18.63 4.45 -8.64
N ILE A 215 18.64 5.66 -8.07
CA ILE A 215 18.42 6.91 -8.83
C ILE A 215 19.49 7.06 -9.90
N THR A 216 20.76 6.86 -9.55
CA THR A 216 21.88 6.95 -10.48
C THR A 216 21.78 5.88 -11.57
N ALA A 217 21.35 4.66 -11.24
CA ALA A 217 21.12 3.61 -12.23
C ALA A 217 20.01 3.99 -13.22
N LEU A 218 18.87 4.50 -12.74
CA LEU A 218 17.72 4.86 -13.58
C LEU A 218 17.96 6.12 -14.43
N GLY A 219 18.79 7.05 -13.96
CA GLY A 219 19.16 8.28 -14.69
C GLY A 219 18.11 9.39 -14.65
N THR A 220 17.00 9.20 -13.94
CA THR A 220 15.87 10.13 -13.93
C THR A 220 16.00 11.28 -12.93
N GLY A 221 16.93 11.24 -11.97
CA GLY A 221 16.94 12.18 -10.84
C GLY A 221 15.91 11.81 -9.76
N ILE A 222 15.67 12.68 -8.77
CA ILE A 222 14.71 12.41 -7.67
C ILE A 222 13.91 13.67 -7.31
N GLY A 223 12.62 13.48 -7.00
CA GLY A 223 11.71 14.55 -6.59
C GLY A 223 10.43 14.52 -7.42
N ARG A 224 9.40 15.25 -7.02
CA ARG A 224 8.19 15.38 -7.86
C ARG A 224 8.46 16.38 -8.98
N ALA A 225 8.10 16.01 -10.22
CA ALA A 225 8.07 16.97 -11.32
C ALA A 225 7.22 18.19 -10.92
N GLY A 226 7.82 19.38 -10.96
CA GLY A 226 7.12 20.64 -10.64
C GLY A 226 7.11 21.06 -9.16
N ALA A 227 7.65 20.26 -8.23
CA ALA A 227 7.91 20.73 -6.87
C ALA A 227 9.21 21.56 -6.85
N SER A 228 9.15 22.76 -7.45
CA SER A 228 10.23 23.73 -7.45
C SER A 228 10.53 24.16 -6.01
N THR A 229 11.47 23.49 -5.34
CA THR A 229 12.23 24.17 -4.29
C THR A 229 12.97 25.31 -4.98
N ALA A 230 12.82 26.54 -4.49
CA ALA A 230 13.23 27.81 -5.12
C ALA A 230 14.76 27.96 -5.35
N GLY A 231 15.31 27.08 -6.18
CA GLY A 231 16.71 26.97 -6.56
C GLY A 231 16.80 25.86 -7.61
N GLY A 232 16.49 26.21 -8.87
CA GLY A 232 16.49 25.31 -10.01
C GLY A 232 17.82 24.57 -10.16
N GLY A 233 17.85 23.33 -9.69
CA GLY A 233 18.97 22.41 -9.86
C GLY A 233 18.65 21.41 -10.97
N ALA A 234 19.66 21.07 -11.77
CA ALA A 234 19.57 20.12 -12.89
C ALA A 234 19.28 18.64 -12.51
N ASP A 235 18.92 18.38 -11.24
CA ASP A 235 18.68 17.07 -10.63
C ASP A 235 17.20 16.79 -10.32
N ASP A 236 16.30 17.68 -10.75
CA ASP A 236 14.86 17.44 -10.70
C ASP A 236 14.48 16.21 -11.53
N PHE A 237 13.51 15.46 -11.03
CA PHE A 237 13.04 14.25 -11.70
C PHE A 237 12.59 14.56 -13.14
N ASN A 238 13.20 13.85 -14.08
CA ASN A 238 12.90 13.91 -15.50
C ASN A 238 12.82 12.49 -16.07
N VAL A 239 11.60 12.06 -16.32
CA VAL A 239 11.30 10.75 -16.92
C VAL A 239 11.87 10.58 -18.33
N ALA A 240 12.11 11.65 -19.10
CA ALA A 240 12.71 11.54 -20.43
C ALA A 240 14.18 11.09 -20.39
N LYS A 241 14.84 11.18 -19.22
CA LYS A 241 16.19 10.66 -19.00
C LYS A 241 16.22 9.20 -18.53
N LEU A 242 15.05 8.54 -18.44
CA LEU A 242 14.94 7.17 -18.00
C LEU A 242 15.74 6.23 -18.90
N ARG A 243 16.64 5.44 -18.30
CA ARG A 243 17.53 4.51 -19.03
C ARG A 243 16.91 3.15 -19.35
N TYR A 244 15.86 2.77 -18.63
CA TYR A 244 15.20 1.47 -18.76
C TYR A 244 13.68 1.67 -18.72
N HIS A 245 12.98 1.44 -19.83
CA HIS A 245 11.51 1.57 -19.86
C HIS A 245 10.79 0.43 -19.12
N ARG A 246 11.52 -0.63 -18.76
CA ARG A 246 11.01 -1.76 -18.00
C ARG A 246 11.84 -1.93 -16.73
N ILE A 247 11.28 -1.49 -15.61
CA ILE A 247 11.85 -1.65 -14.27
C ILE A 247 11.12 -2.82 -13.60
N ILE A 248 11.81 -3.94 -13.43
CA ILE A 248 11.24 -5.18 -12.95
C ILE A 248 11.69 -5.41 -11.51
N ILE A 249 10.74 -5.43 -10.58
CA ILE A 249 10.99 -5.78 -9.17
C ILE A 249 10.94 -7.30 -9.06
N MET A 250 12.09 -7.92 -8.78
CA MET A 250 12.25 -9.37 -8.64
C MET A 250 12.75 -9.69 -7.24
N THR A 251 11.80 -9.83 -6.31
CA THR A 251 12.02 -10.18 -4.91
C THR A 251 11.57 -11.62 -4.64
N ASP A 252 12.04 -12.21 -3.54
CA ASP A 252 11.67 -13.57 -3.17
C ASP A 252 10.17 -13.67 -2.82
N ALA A 253 9.61 -14.88 -2.97
CA ALA A 253 8.21 -15.21 -2.72
C ALA A 253 7.95 -15.48 -1.22
N ASP A 254 8.55 -14.67 -0.34
CA ASP A 254 8.38 -14.76 1.11
C ASP A 254 7.87 -13.42 1.69
N VAL A 255 7.77 -13.36 3.02
CA VAL A 255 7.29 -12.18 3.75
C VAL A 255 8.25 -10.99 3.67
N ASP A 256 9.55 -11.24 3.55
CA ASP A 256 10.57 -10.19 3.49
C ASP A 256 10.65 -9.59 2.09
N GLY A 257 10.58 -10.41 1.04
CA GLY A 257 10.45 -9.99 -0.35
C GLY A 257 9.17 -9.20 -0.59
N ALA A 258 8.03 -9.63 -0.02
CA ALA A 258 6.78 -8.86 -0.06
C ALA A 258 6.91 -7.48 0.63
N HIS A 259 7.67 -7.40 1.72
CA HIS A 259 7.95 -6.14 2.41
C HIS A 259 8.86 -5.22 1.57
N ILE A 260 9.94 -5.74 1.00
CA ILE A 260 10.84 -4.98 0.11
C ILE A 260 10.08 -4.46 -1.11
N ARG A 261 9.26 -5.30 -1.73
CA ARG A 261 8.38 -4.91 -2.85
C ARG A 261 7.48 -3.74 -2.45
N THR A 262 6.87 -3.79 -1.27
CA THR A 262 6.02 -2.71 -0.76
C THR A 262 6.80 -1.41 -0.56
N LEU A 263 8.02 -1.48 -0.02
CA LEU A 263 8.89 -0.32 0.18
C LEU A 263 9.32 0.31 -1.15
N LEU A 264 9.66 -0.50 -2.15
CA LEU A 264 10.01 -0.04 -3.50
C LEU A 264 8.80 0.60 -4.21
N LEU A 265 7.64 -0.02 -4.15
CA LEU A 265 6.41 0.54 -4.71
C LEU A 265 6.07 1.88 -4.05
N THR A 266 6.21 1.97 -2.72
CA THR A 266 6.02 3.23 -1.99
C THR A 266 7.03 4.29 -2.44
N PHE A 267 8.29 3.91 -2.65
CA PHE A 267 9.31 4.80 -3.18
C PHE A 267 8.94 5.35 -4.55
N PHE A 268 8.63 4.48 -5.53
CA PHE A 268 8.26 4.91 -6.88
C PHE A 268 6.99 5.76 -6.86
N TYR A 269 5.97 5.35 -6.12
CA TYR A 269 4.72 6.11 -6.01
C TYR A 269 4.92 7.51 -5.40
N ARG A 270 5.78 7.65 -4.38
CA ARG A 270 5.99 8.93 -3.71
C ARG A 270 6.95 9.86 -4.44
N GLN A 271 8.03 9.32 -4.97
CA GLN A 271 9.16 10.10 -5.49
C GLN A 271 9.21 10.16 -7.02
N MET A 272 8.58 9.20 -7.72
CA MET A 272 8.63 9.07 -9.18
C MET A 272 7.27 8.64 -9.76
N PRO A 273 6.15 9.33 -9.44
CA PRO A 273 4.81 8.89 -9.80
C PRO A 273 4.62 8.69 -11.32
N GLU A 274 5.26 9.52 -12.15
CA GLU A 274 5.18 9.37 -13.61
C GLU A 274 5.70 8.02 -14.13
N LEU A 275 6.64 7.36 -13.42
CA LEU A 275 7.08 6.02 -13.81
C LEU A 275 5.97 4.98 -13.64
N VAL A 276 5.15 5.17 -12.60
CA VAL A 276 4.00 4.30 -12.34
C VAL A 276 2.88 4.60 -13.34
N GLU A 277 2.56 5.88 -13.54
CA GLU A 277 1.49 6.33 -14.45
C GLU A 277 1.76 5.94 -15.92
N ARG A 278 3.02 5.97 -16.35
CA ARG A 278 3.43 5.56 -17.70
C ARG A 278 3.63 4.05 -17.86
N GLY A 279 3.42 3.26 -16.81
CA GLY A 279 3.52 1.80 -16.86
C GLY A 279 4.96 1.26 -17.02
N HIS A 280 5.95 1.92 -16.42
CA HIS A 280 7.35 1.46 -16.45
C HIS A 280 7.71 0.47 -15.33
N ILE A 281 6.87 0.34 -14.29
CA ILE A 281 7.11 -0.53 -13.13
C ILE A 281 6.40 -1.87 -13.30
N TYR A 282 7.16 -2.96 -13.20
CA TYR A 282 6.71 -4.35 -13.34
C TYR A 282 7.10 -5.15 -12.09
N ILE A 283 6.33 -6.20 -11.80
CA ILE A 283 6.61 -7.14 -10.71
C ILE A 283 6.84 -8.52 -11.35
N ALA A 284 7.99 -9.12 -11.09
CA ALA A 284 8.25 -10.49 -11.53
C ALA A 284 7.36 -11.49 -10.77
N GLN A 285 6.88 -12.51 -11.47
CA GLN A 285 6.13 -13.62 -10.88
C GLN A 285 6.92 -14.92 -11.06
N PRO A 286 7.92 -15.18 -10.20
CA PRO A 286 8.66 -16.44 -10.25
C PRO A 286 7.74 -17.63 -9.88
N PRO A 287 8.04 -18.85 -10.38
CA PRO A 287 7.29 -20.03 -10.00
C PRO A 287 7.50 -20.37 -8.52
N LEU A 288 6.44 -20.81 -7.84
CA LEU A 288 6.49 -21.21 -6.43
C LEU A 288 6.86 -22.69 -6.27
N TYR A 289 6.45 -23.53 -7.23
CA TYR A 289 6.71 -24.97 -7.19
C TYR A 289 7.43 -25.43 -8.44
N LYS A 290 8.29 -26.43 -8.25
CA LYS A 290 8.84 -27.27 -9.31
C LYS A 290 8.39 -28.70 -9.04
N VAL A 291 7.48 -29.22 -9.85
CA VAL A 291 6.96 -30.58 -9.71
C VAL A 291 7.63 -31.52 -10.71
N LYS A 292 7.91 -32.74 -10.28
CA LYS A 292 8.46 -33.80 -11.12
C LYS A 292 7.66 -35.08 -10.91
N PHE A 293 7.04 -35.58 -11.97
CA PHE A 293 6.28 -36.83 -11.95
C PHE A 293 6.81 -37.77 -13.05
N GLY A 294 7.53 -38.80 -12.64
CA GLY A 294 8.25 -39.68 -13.57
C GLY A 294 9.29 -38.90 -14.38
N LYS A 295 9.06 -38.80 -15.70
CA LYS A 295 9.92 -38.06 -16.63
C LYS A 295 9.45 -36.62 -16.91
N GLU A 296 8.23 -36.27 -16.51
CA GLU A 296 7.69 -34.92 -16.71
C GLU A 296 8.14 -33.98 -15.58
N GLU A 297 8.59 -32.78 -15.96
CA GLU A 297 8.99 -31.71 -15.05
C GLU A 297 8.24 -30.44 -15.43
N GLN A 298 7.61 -29.79 -14.46
CA GLN A 298 6.79 -28.59 -14.67
C GLN A 298 6.98 -27.58 -13.54
N TYR A 299 7.02 -26.29 -13.89
CA TYR A 299 7.04 -25.19 -12.92
C TYR A 299 5.62 -24.64 -12.75
N LEU A 300 5.19 -24.46 -11.52
CA LEU A 300 3.83 -24.01 -11.17
C LEU A 300 3.91 -22.72 -10.33
N LYS A 301 2.99 -21.79 -10.61
CA LYS A 301 3.04 -20.43 -10.05
C LYS A 301 2.50 -20.34 -8.63
N ASP A 302 1.48 -21.13 -8.29
CA ASP A 302 0.72 -20.99 -7.04
C ASP A 302 0.09 -22.33 -6.58
N GLY A 303 -0.55 -22.30 -5.40
CA GLY A 303 -1.24 -23.45 -4.81
C GLY A 303 -2.35 -24.02 -5.71
N PRO A 304 -3.26 -23.19 -6.26
CA PRO A 304 -4.28 -23.69 -7.19
C PRO A 304 -3.70 -24.42 -8.41
N ALA A 305 -2.58 -23.94 -8.98
CA ALA A 305 -1.90 -24.65 -10.06
C ALA A 305 -1.30 -25.99 -9.60
N LEU A 306 -0.80 -26.06 -8.36
CA LEU A 306 -0.34 -27.32 -7.76
C LEU A 306 -1.49 -28.30 -7.57
N ASP A 307 -2.62 -27.87 -7.00
CA ASP A 307 -3.74 -28.76 -6.75
C ASP A 307 -4.35 -29.28 -8.06
N ALA A 308 -4.45 -28.42 -9.08
CA ALA A 308 -4.88 -28.85 -10.42
C ALA A 308 -3.92 -29.86 -11.05
N PHE A 309 -2.61 -29.69 -10.85
CA PHE A 309 -1.60 -30.65 -11.29
C PHE A 309 -1.77 -32.00 -10.56
N LEU A 310 -1.91 -31.96 -9.23
CA LEU A 310 -2.08 -33.16 -8.40
C LEU A 310 -3.37 -33.91 -8.76
N LEU A 311 -4.47 -33.18 -8.98
CA LEU A 311 -5.73 -33.78 -9.41
C LEU A 311 -5.58 -34.49 -10.76
N ARG A 312 -4.92 -33.86 -11.74
CA ARG A 312 -4.65 -34.47 -13.05
C ARG A 312 -3.84 -35.77 -12.91
N VAL A 313 -2.84 -35.77 -12.03
CA VAL A 313 -2.02 -36.97 -11.76
C VAL A 313 -2.86 -38.05 -11.06
N ALA A 314 -3.67 -37.69 -10.08
CA ALA A 314 -4.52 -38.62 -9.33
C ALA A 314 -5.63 -39.25 -10.18
N LEU A 315 -6.11 -38.54 -11.21
CA LEU A 315 -7.13 -39.04 -12.14
C LEU A 315 -6.56 -39.98 -13.22
N LYS A 316 -5.24 -40.08 -13.36
CA LYS A 316 -4.62 -40.96 -14.34
C LYS A 316 -4.93 -42.41 -14.01
N ASP A 317 -5.62 -43.10 -14.92
CA ASP A 317 -6.06 -44.49 -14.80
C ASP A 317 -6.99 -44.75 -13.60
N ALA A 318 -7.58 -43.70 -13.02
CA ALA A 318 -8.50 -43.81 -11.90
C ALA A 318 -9.90 -44.24 -12.35
N SER A 319 -10.51 -45.14 -11.58
CA SER A 319 -11.92 -45.52 -11.74
C SER A 319 -12.54 -45.81 -10.38
N ILE A 320 -13.82 -45.48 -10.23
CA ILE A 320 -14.60 -45.72 -9.01
C ILE A 320 -15.84 -46.54 -9.38
N GLN A 321 -16.12 -47.59 -8.62
CA GLN A 321 -17.38 -48.33 -8.71
C GLN A 321 -18.31 -47.87 -7.58
N THR A 322 -19.52 -47.43 -7.92
CA THR A 322 -20.47 -46.86 -6.96
C THR A 322 -21.08 -47.88 -5.99
N GLY A 323 -20.95 -49.19 -6.27
CA GLY A 323 -21.58 -50.25 -5.50
C GLY A 323 -23.10 -50.32 -5.66
N GLY A 324 -23.74 -51.31 -5.01
CA GLY A 324 -25.20 -51.54 -5.06
C GLY A 324 -25.68 -52.36 -6.26
N GLU A 325 -26.99 -52.63 -6.33
CA GLU A 325 -27.63 -53.45 -7.38
C GLU A 325 -27.51 -52.84 -8.80
N LYS A 326 -27.24 -51.53 -8.89
CA LYS A 326 -26.98 -50.78 -10.14
C LYS A 326 -25.59 -50.15 -10.14
N SER A 327 -24.56 -50.95 -9.90
CA SER A 327 -23.17 -50.47 -9.88
C SER A 327 -22.79 -49.85 -11.22
N THR A 328 -22.30 -48.62 -11.19
CA THR A 328 -21.79 -47.89 -12.36
C THR A 328 -20.30 -47.59 -12.14
N THR A 329 -19.49 -47.77 -13.19
CA THR A 329 -18.08 -47.39 -13.16
C THR A 329 -17.94 -45.93 -13.61
N LEU A 330 -17.46 -45.08 -12.72
CA LEU A 330 -17.12 -43.68 -12.99
C LEU A 330 -15.63 -43.62 -13.34
N SER A 331 -15.32 -43.14 -14.54
CA SER A 331 -13.95 -42.91 -15.01
C SER A 331 -13.91 -41.74 -16.00
N GLY A 332 -12.70 -41.35 -16.41
CA GLY A 332 -12.50 -40.30 -17.42
C GLY A 332 -13.12 -38.96 -17.00
N ASP A 333 -13.81 -38.31 -17.94
CA ASP A 333 -14.32 -36.95 -17.77
C ASP A 333 -15.38 -36.82 -16.67
N THR A 334 -16.24 -37.83 -16.50
CA THR A 334 -17.27 -37.84 -15.45
C THR A 334 -16.64 -37.81 -14.06
N LEU A 335 -15.63 -38.66 -13.83
CA LEU A 335 -14.90 -38.68 -12.56
C LEU A 335 -14.11 -37.37 -12.37
N ALA A 336 -13.53 -36.84 -13.43
CA ALA A 336 -12.80 -35.57 -13.38
C ALA A 336 -13.70 -34.38 -13.03
N GLU A 337 -14.92 -34.31 -13.56
CA GLU A 337 -15.88 -33.26 -13.24
C GLU A 337 -16.32 -33.34 -11.76
N LEU A 338 -16.64 -34.54 -11.27
CA LEU A 338 -17.00 -34.75 -9.87
C LEU A 338 -15.86 -34.37 -8.93
N ALA A 339 -14.63 -34.76 -9.26
CA ALA A 339 -13.46 -34.44 -8.45
C ALA A 339 -13.18 -32.92 -8.42
N ARG A 340 -13.37 -32.22 -9.55
CA ARG A 340 -13.28 -30.75 -9.59
C ARG A 340 -14.36 -30.07 -8.73
N LYS A 341 -15.61 -30.56 -8.79
CA LYS A 341 -16.70 -30.07 -7.93
C LYS A 341 -16.38 -30.26 -6.45
N HIS A 342 -15.88 -31.44 -6.08
CA HIS A 342 -15.46 -31.72 -4.71
C HIS A 342 -14.32 -30.82 -4.25
N GLN A 343 -13.30 -30.60 -5.09
CA GLN A 343 -12.19 -29.70 -4.77
C GLN A 343 -12.65 -28.25 -4.58
N LEU A 344 -13.60 -27.77 -5.40
CA LEU A 344 -14.20 -26.46 -5.24
C LEU A 344 -14.94 -26.35 -3.89
N ALA A 345 -15.76 -27.36 -3.55
CA ALA A 345 -16.48 -27.40 -2.28
C ALA A 345 -15.51 -27.38 -1.08
N GLU A 346 -14.45 -28.20 -1.08
CA GLU A 346 -13.45 -28.19 0.00
C GLU A 346 -12.69 -26.85 0.07
N ALA A 347 -12.43 -26.18 -1.05
CA ALA A 347 -11.84 -24.84 -1.05
C ALA A 347 -12.76 -23.78 -0.41
N VAL A 348 -14.06 -23.85 -0.69
CA VAL A 348 -15.08 -23.00 -0.03
C VAL A 348 -15.12 -23.32 1.47
N ILE A 349 -15.21 -24.59 1.86
CA ILE A 349 -15.22 -25.03 3.25
C ILE A 349 -13.96 -24.56 3.99
N ALA A 350 -12.77 -24.70 3.39
CA ALA A 350 -11.50 -24.28 3.97
C ALA A 350 -11.42 -22.76 4.20
N ARG A 351 -12.10 -21.95 3.39
CA ARG A 351 -12.22 -20.51 3.61
C ARG A 351 -13.22 -20.19 4.73
N LEU A 352 -14.37 -20.87 4.75
CA LEU A 352 -15.48 -20.58 5.66
C LEU A 352 -15.31 -21.18 7.08
N ARG A 353 -14.51 -22.23 7.25
CA ARG A 353 -14.29 -22.93 8.54
C ARG A 353 -13.79 -22.05 9.69
N ASN A 354 -13.26 -20.86 9.40
CA ASN A 354 -12.80 -19.93 10.42
C ASN A 354 -13.96 -19.29 11.18
N PHE A 355 -15.15 -19.23 10.58
CA PHE A 355 -16.34 -18.56 11.14
C PHE A 355 -17.62 -19.42 11.09
N MET A 356 -17.63 -20.51 10.30
CA MET A 356 -18.72 -21.48 10.20
C MET A 356 -18.25 -22.89 10.58
N ASP A 357 -19.17 -23.74 11.02
CA ASP A 357 -18.87 -25.15 11.35
C ASP A 357 -18.52 -25.94 10.08
N ALA A 358 -17.30 -26.48 10.03
CA ALA A 358 -16.79 -27.15 8.82
C ALA A 358 -17.54 -28.45 8.48
N GLU A 359 -17.99 -29.20 9.49
CA GLU A 359 -18.79 -30.41 9.24
C GLU A 359 -20.20 -30.05 8.78
N ALA A 360 -20.78 -28.96 9.27
CA ALA A 360 -22.07 -28.48 8.77
C ALA A 360 -21.98 -28.12 7.29
N LEU A 361 -20.90 -27.43 6.88
CA LEU A 361 -20.65 -27.13 5.47
C LEU A 361 -20.44 -28.39 4.62
N ARG A 362 -19.75 -29.41 5.15
CA ARG A 362 -19.64 -30.71 4.47
C ARG A 362 -20.97 -31.45 4.36
N ALA A 363 -21.80 -31.41 5.40
CA ALA A 363 -23.14 -31.99 5.37
C ALA A 363 -24.01 -31.34 4.28
N ILE A 364 -23.89 -30.02 4.08
CA ILE A 364 -24.54 -29.30 2.98
C ILE A 364 -24.00 -29.78 1.63
N ALA A 365 -22.67 -29.86 1.48
CA ALA A 365 -22.03 -30.36 0.25
C ALA A 365 -22.40 -31.82 -0.07
N ASP A 366 -22.66 -32.64 0.95
CA ASP A 366 -23.12 -34.03 0.84
C ASP A 366 -24.63 -34.15 0.54
N GLY A 367 -25.34 -33.03 0.41
CA GLY A 367 -26.73 -32.98 -0.08
C GLY A 367 -27.78 -32.51 0.92
N VAL A 368 -27.41 -31.98 2.10
CA VAL A 368 -28.38 -31.33 2.99
C VAL A 368 -28.76 -29.97 2.44
N ALA A 369 -29.98 -29.87 1.88
CA ALA A 369 -30.56 -28.60 1.48
C ALA A 369 -31.13 -27.85 2.69
N LEU A 370 -30.70 -26.60 2.85
CA LEU A 370 -31.20 -25.65 3.83
C LEU A 370 -32.13 -24.63 3.15
N ASP A 371 -33.20 -24.29 3.85
CA ASP A 371 -34.13 -23.20 3.53
C ASP A 371 -34.32 -22.39 4.81
N LEU A 372 -33.95 -21.11 4.77
CA LEU A 372 -34.04 -20.16 5.89
C LEU A 372 -34.96 -18.98 5.58
N ASP A 373 -35.90 -19.13 4.63
CA ASP A 373 -36.81 -18.06 4.23
C ASP A 373 -37.95 -17.84 5.22
N THR A 374 -38.31 -18.87 5.98
CA THR A 374 -39.33 -18.81 7.02
C THR A 374 -38.83 -19.47 8.29
N THR A 375 -39.41 -19.12 9.44
CA THR A 375 -39.07 -19.77 10.72
C THR A 375 -39.36 -21.27 10.68
N ALA A 376 -40.46 -21.68 10.04
CA ALA A 376 -40.84 -23.08 9.88
C ALA A 376 -39.87 -23.86 8.98
N SER A 377 -39.44 -23.28 7.84
CA SER A 377 -38.44 -23.92 6.97
C SER A 377 -37.07 -23.99 7.63
N ALA A 378 -36.70 -22.98 8.41
CA ALA A 378 -35.47 -22.99 9.21
C ALA A 378 -35.47 -24.07 10.29
N GLU A 379 -36.60 -24.29 10.98
CA GLU A 379 -36.73 -25.40 11.94
C GLU A 379 -36.57 -26.77 11.26
N ALA A 380 -37.19 -26.99 10.10
CA ALA A 380 -37.02 -28.22 9.34
C ALA A 380 -35.56 -28.42 8.89
N SER A 381 -34.91 -27.34 8.42
CA SER A 381 -33.50 -27.34 8.02
C SER A 381 -32.57 -27.65 9.20
N ALA A 382 -32.87 -27.13 10.41
CA ALA A 382 -32.11 -27.43 11.62
C ALA A 382 -32.12 -28.93 11.95
N VAL A 383 -33.29 -29.56 11.88
CA VAL A 383 -33.47 -30.99 12.15
C VAL A 383 -32.75 -31.85 11.11
N ALA A 384 -32.87 -31.50 9.82
CA ALA A 384 -32.19 -32.21 8.74
C ALA A 384 -30.66 -32.14 8.91
N LEU A 385 -30.13 -30.95 9.17
CA LEU A 385 -28.71 -30.74 9.39
C LEU A 385 -28.21 -31.48 10.64
N GLN A 386 -28.94 -31.41 11.75
CA GLN A 386 -28.57 -32.13 12.97
C GLN A 386 -28.53 -33.65 12.75
N THR A 387 -29.51 -34.19 12.03
CA THR A 387 -29.56 -35.62 11.69
C THR A 387 -28.33 -36.02 10.90
N LYS A 388 -27.97 -35.25 9.86
CA LYS A 388 -26.78 -35.55 9.05
C LYS A 388 -25.48 -35.44 9.84
N LEU A 389 -25.36 -34.43 10.70
CA LEU A 389 -24.18 -34.26 11.56
C LEU A 389 -24.01 -35.42 12.55
N ARG A 390 -25.12 -36.00 13.04
CA ARG A 390 -25.08 -37.20 13.88
C ARG A 390 -24.65 -38.45 13.09
N GLU A 391 -25.03 -38.57 11.81
CA GLU A 391 -24.55 -39.66 10.94
C GLU A 391 -23.06 -39.56 10.67
N LEU A 392 -22.57 -38.35 10.36
CA LEU A 392 -21.17 -38.14 9.99
C LEU A 392 -20.21 -38.41 11.16
N ASN A 393 -20.64 -38.17 12.41
CA ASN A 393 -19.96 -38.41 13.70
C ASN A 393 -18.40 -38.44 13.65
N THR A 394 -17.79 -37.51 12.91
CA THR A 394 -16.37 -37.59 12.52
C THR A 394 -15.46 -37.01 13.60
N THR A 395 -15.97 -36.04 14.37
CA THR A 395 -15.29 -35.43 15.52
C THR A 395 -15.56 -36.11 16.86
N GLY A 396 -16.47 -37.09 16.91
CA GLY A 396 -16.87 -37.79 18.14
C GLY A 396 -17.63 -36.91 19.16
N VAL A 397 -17.89 -35.64 18.83
CA VAL A 397 -18.66 -34.70 19.65
C VAL A 397 -19.97 -34.36 18.91
N PRO A 398 -21.13 -34.68 19.48
CA PRO A 398 -22.41 -34.41 18.83
C PRO A 398 -22.62 -32.89 18.68
N ALA A 399 -23.11 -32.49 17.51
CA ALA A 399 -23.56 -31.13 17.26
C ALA A 399 -25.01 -30.94 17.70
N GLU A 400 -25.28 -29.79 18.30
CA GLU A 400 -26.63 -29.28 18.53
C GLU A 400 -26.92 -28.20 17.50
N VAL A 401 -27.97 -28.39 16.71
CA VAL A 401 -28.42 -27.40 15.72
C VAL A 401 -29.76 -26.87 16.17
N SER A 402 -29.88 -25.56 16.33
CA SER A 402 -31.13 -24.86 16.65
C SER A 402 -31.47 -23.85 15.58
N SER A 403 -32.77 -23.71 15.27
CA SER A 403 -33.30 -22.57 14.54
C SER A 403 -33.47 -21.41 15.52
N GLU A 404 -32.97 -20.23 15.15
CA GLU A 404 -33.12 -19.00 15.93
C GLU A 404 -33.50 -17.84 15.01
N PHE A 405 -33.94 -16.74 15.62
CA PHE A 405 -34.34 -15.54 14.90
C PHE A 405 -33.39 -14.39 15.24
N ASP A 406 -32.73 -13.82 14.22
CA ASP A 406 -31.86 -12.66 14.41
C ASP A 406 -32.68 -11.37 14.45
N THR A 407 -32.92 -10.88 15.68
CA THR A 407 -33.65 -9.63 15.93
C THR A 407 -33.07 -8.39 15.24
N ARG A 408 -31.80 -8.40 14.83
CA ARG A 408 -31.16 -7.25 14.15
C ARG A 408 -31.47 -7.23 12.66
N THR A 409 -31.57 -8.40 12.04
CA THR A 409 -31.79 -8.54 10.59
C THR A 409 -33.21 -8.96 10.24
N ASP A 410 -34.02 -9.32 11.24
CA ASP A 410 -35.39 -9.81 11.12
C ASP A 410 -35.48 -11.09 10.26
N LYS A 411 -34.46 -11.95 10.39
CA LYS A 411 -34.27 -13.15 9.55
C LYS A 411 -34.02 -14.40 10.40
N PRO A 412 -34.51 -15.58 9.96
CA PRO A 412 -34.10 -16.87 10.54
C PRO A 412 -32.61 -17.15 10.34
N LEU A 413 -32.01 -17.86 11.30
CA LEU A 413 -30.67 -18.43 11.20
C LEU A 413 -30.60 -19.80 11.86
N LEU A 414 -29.59 -20.58 11.52
CA LEU A 414 -29.25 -21.81 12.24
C LEU A 414 -28.04 -21.58 13.12
N ARG A 415 -28.13 -21.93 14.39
CA ARG A 415 -26.98 -22.00 15.29
C ARG A 415 -26.50 -23.44 15.40
N ILE A 416 -25.22 -23.66 15.14
CA ILE A 416 -24.55 -24.95 15.36
C ILE A 416 -23.64 -24.81 16.57
N SER A 417 -23.90 -25.59 17.61
CA SER A 417 -23.19 -25.59 18.88
C SER A 417 -22.51 -26.93 19.13
N ARG A 418 -21.24 -26.90 19.53
CA ARG A 418 -20.45 -28.09 19.91
C ARG A 418 -19.72 -27.86 21.21
N ARG A 419 -19.56 -28.93 21.99
CA ARG A 419 -18.76 -28.89 23.21
C ARG A 419 -17.28 -29.15 22.89
N HIS A 420 -16.45 -28.14 23.07
CA HIS A 420 -15.02 -28.21 22.80
C HIS A 420 -14.23 -27.90 24.08
N HIS A 421 -13.51 -28.89 24.62
CA HIS A 421 -12.75 -28.80 25.88
C HIS A 421 -13.53 -28.20 27.06
N GLY A 422 -14.79 -28.60 27.21
CA GLY A 422 -15.66 -28.12 28.30
C GLY A 422 -16.44 -26.84 27.99
N ASN A 423 -16.07 -26.08 26.96
CA ASN A 423 -16.77 -24.87 26.52
C ASN A 423 -17.72 -25.16 25.35
N ILE A 424 -18.78 -24.36 25.20
CA ILE A 424 -19.64 -24.41 24.02
C ILE A 424 -19.07 -23.46 22.97
N LYS A 425 -18.73 -23.99 21.81
CA LYS A 425 -18.38 -23.20 20.63
C LYS A 425 -19.59 -23.20 19.70
N SER A 426 -20.03 -22.01 19.31
CA SER A 426 -21.18 -21.86 18.41
C SER A 426 -20.75 -21.14 17.14
N SER A 427 -21.36 -21.52 16.03
CA SER A 427 -21.32 -20.80 14.76
C SER A 427 -22.73 -20.64 14.23
N VAL A 428 -22.93 -19.76 13.24
CA VAL A 428 -24.25 -19.51 12.67
C VAL A 428 -24.22 -19.65 11.14
N ILE A 429 -25.30 -20.18 10.59
CA ILE A 429 -25.61 -20.14 9.16
C ILE A 429 -26.78 -19.20 8.99
N THR A 430 -26.59 -18.17 8.16
CA THR A 430 -27.60 -17.12 7.94
C THR A 430 -28.32 -17.34 6.60
N GLN A 431 -29.50 -16.74 6.47
CA GLN A 431 -30.23 -16.70 5.20
C GLN A 431 -29.39 -16.12 4.05
N ASP A 432 -28.56 -15.10 4.31
CA ASP A 432 -27.69 -14.49 3.30
C ASP A 432 -26.65 -15.48 2.74
N PHE A 433 -26.18 -16.43 3.55
CA PHE A 433 -25.31 -17.49 3.06
C PHE A 433 -26.07 -18.47 2.15
N VAL A 434 -27.28 -18.87 2.54
CA VAL A 434 -28.12 -19.81 1.76
C VAL A 434 -28.50 -19.24 0.39
N HIS A 435 -28.62 -17.92 0.26
CA HIS A 435 -28.82 -17.26 -1.05
C HIS A 435 -27.51 -16.80 -1.72
N GLY A 436 -26.36 -17.15 -1.14
CA GLY A 436 -25.05 -16.73 -1.59
C GLY A 436 -24.43 -17.68 -2.62
N ALA A 437 -23.47 -17.17 -3.38
CA ALA A 437 -22.72 -17.96 -4.38
C ALA A 437 -21.84 -19.07 -3.76
N ASP A 438 -21.56 -19.00 -2.46
CA ASP A 438 -20.80 -20.05 -1.75
C ASP A 438 -21.68 -21.26 -1.40
N TYR A 439 -23.00 -21.09 -1.34
CA TYR A 439 -23.95 -22.15 -1.07
C TYR A 439 -24.46 -22.83 -2.35
N ALA A 440 -24.61 -22.06 -3.44
CA ALA A 440 -24.92 -22.56 -4.77
C ALA A 440 -23.76 -23.37 -5.37
#